data_AF-A0A5D4K8X2-F1
#
_entry.id   AF-A0A5D4K8X2-F1
#
_cell.length_a   1.000
_cell.length_b   1.000
_cell.length_c   1.000
_cell.angle_alpha   90.00
_cell.angle_beta   90.00
_cell.angle_gamma   90.00
#
_symmetry.space_group_name_H-M   'P 1'
#
loop_
_entity.id
_entity.type
_entity.pdbx_description
1 polymer ?
#
loop_
_entity_poly.entity_id
_entity_poly.type
_entity_poly.pdbx_seq_one_letter_code
_entity_poly.pdbx_strand_id
1 'polypeptide(L)'
;MPWSKNDYPASWKNLSSDVRNKAIEIGNALLREGYDDGRAIAIATDRAEKYVDGDSEDKPTFHVQSNGDGWELKKEGSSKSIYTEDTKEDLLEKAKPYVNDHDGILVVHKSDGDVSDTLYDN
;
A
#
# COMPACT_ATOMS: atom_id res chain seq x y z
N MET A 1 -4.20 -12.25 -25.85
CA MET A 1 -2.75 -12.51 -25.62
C MET A 1 -2.29 -11.57 -24.50
N PRO A 2 -1.32 -11.95 -23.65
CA PRO A 2 -0.84 -11.05 -22.59
C PRO A 2 -0.10 -9.85 -23.19
N TRP A 3 -0.36 -8.66 -22.65
CA TRP A 3 0.28 -7.40 -23.02
C TRP A 3 1.71 -7.32 -22.47
N SER A 4 2.58 -6.60 -23.17
CA SER A 4 3.98 -6.38 -22.80
C SER A 4 4.36 -4.91 -22.99
N LYS A 5 5.56 -4.52 -22.52
CA LYS A 5 6.06 -3.13 -22.68
C LYS A 5 6.19 -2.68 -24.14
N ASN A 6 6.25 -3.63 -25.08
CA ASN A 6 6.38 -3.35 -26.51
C ASN A 6 5.10 -3.68 -27.30
N ASP A 7 4.13 -4.35 -26.67
CA ASP A 7 2.91 -4.83 -27.31
C ASP A 7 1.74 -4.68 -26.35
N TYR A 8 1.11 -3.51 -26.37
CA TYR A 8 0.05 -3.11 -25.45
C TYR A 8 -1.09 -2.39 -26.20
N PRO A 9 -2.28 -2.27 -25.59
CA PRO A 9 -3.44 -1.60 -26.17
C PRO A 9 -3.15 -0.16 -26.57
N ALA A 10 -3.68 0.28 -27.71
CA ALA A 10 -3.46 1.65 -28.21
C ALA A 10 -3.84 2.74 -27.20
N SER A 11 -4.84 2.48 -26.34
CA SER A 11 -5.25 3.39 -25.24
C SER A 11 -4.15 3.67 -24.23
N TRP A 12 -3.13 2.81 -24.08
CA TRP A 12 -2.02 2.99 -23.14
C TRP A 12 -0.81 3.73 -23.73
N LYS A 13 -0.84 4.05 -25.03
CA LYS A 13 0.29 4.71 -25.70
C LYS A 13 0.61 6.10 -25.13
N ASN A 14 -0.40 6.79 -24.63
CA ASN A 14 -0.28 8.14 -24.08
C ASN A 14 -0.20 8.17 -22.54
N LEU A 15 -0.24 7.02 -21.87
CA LEU A 15 -0.09 6.95 -20.41
C LEU A 15 1.39 7.10 -20.02
N SER A 16 1.64 7.59 -18.80
CA SER A 16 2.99 7.61 -18.22
C SER A 16 3.57 6.20 -18.14
N SER A 17 4.89 6.08 -18.13
CA SER A 17 5.54 4.78 -18.10
C SER A 17 5.15 3.95 -16.88
N ASP A 18 4.98 4.60 -15.73
CA ASP A 18 4.58 3.98 -14.47
C ASP A 18 3.13 3.46 -14.54
N VAL A 19 2.19 4.30 -15.00
CA VAL A 19 0.78 3.90 -15.14
C VAL A 19 0.67 2.78 -16.15
N ARG A 20 1.35 2.89 -17.30
CA ARG A 20 1.33 1.86 -18.34
C ARG A 20 1.89 0.53 -17.83
N ASN A 21 3.01 0.53 -17.13
CA ASN A 21 3.62 -0.70 -16.62
C ASN A 21 2.68 -1.39 -15.62
N LYS A 22 2.06 -0.62 -14.72
CA LYS A 22 1.10 -1.15 -13.75
C LYS A 22 -0.19 -1.63 -14.41
N ALA A 23 -0.66 -0.92 -15.43
CA ALA A 23 -1.82 -1.35 -16.23
C ALA A 23 -1.56 -2.67 -16.97
N ILE A 24 -0.35 -2.86 -17.52
CA ILE A 24 0.05 -4.13 -18.14
C ILE A 24 -0.01 -5.29 -17.14
N GLU A 25 0.52 -5.09 -15.92
CA GLU A 25 0.50 -6.10 -14.86
C GLU A 25 -0.93 -6.52 -14.49
N ILE A 26 -1.77 -5.52 -14.16
CA ILE A 26 -3.16 -5.74 -13.74
C ILE A 26 -4.00 -6.31 -14.90
N GLY A 27 -3.80 -5.79 -16.10
CA GLY A 27 -4.47 -6.24 -17.31
C GLY A 27 -4.20 -7.71 -17.62
N ASN A 28 -2.94 -8.13 -17.52
CA ASN A 28 -2.55 -9.53 -17.71
C ASN A 28 -3.12 -10.46 -16.63
N ALA A 29 -3.37 -9.98 -15.41
CA ALA A 29 -4.06 -10.73 -14.39
C ALA A 29 -5.54 -10.93 -14.75
N LEU A 30 -6.23 -9.86 -15.15
CA LEU A 30 -7.63 -9.90 -15.56
C LEU A 30 -7.86 -10.81 -16.79
N LEU A 31 -6.97 -10.78 -17.77
CA LEU A 31 -7.02 -11.67 -18.93
C LEU A 31 -6.89 -13.15 -18.53
N ARG A 32 -6.05 -13.47 -17.52
CA ARG A 32 -5.92 -14.83 -16.97
C ARG A 32 -7.19 -15.27 -16.22
N GLU A 33 -7.90 -14.33 -15.62
CA GLU A 33 -9.20 -14.56 -14.97
C GLU A 33 -10.37 -14.66 -15.97
N GLY A 34 -10.10 -14.50 -17.27
CA GLY A 34 -11.10 -14.64 -18.34
C GLY A 34 -11.90 -13.37 -18.63
N TYR A 35 -11.43 -12.19 -18.20
CA TYR A 35 -12.04 -10.92 -18.58
C TYR A 35 -11.76 -10.59 -20.05
N ASP A 36 -12.73 -9.99 -20.72
CA ASP A 36 -12.56 -9.45 -22.08
C ASP A 36 -11.50 -8.33 -22.12
N ASP A 37 -10.74 -8.26 -23.21
CA ASP A 37 -9.69 -7.26 -23.42
C ASP A 37 -10.17 -5.83 -23.15
N GLY A 38 -11.34 -5.43 -23.66
CA GLY A 38 -11.88 -4.08 -23.45
C GLY A 38 -12.18 -3.75 -21.98
N ARG A 39 -12.69 -4.73 -21.22
CA ARG A 39 -13.01 -4.56 -19.80
C ARG A 39 -11.73 -4.59 -18.96
N ALA A 40 -10.80 -5.47 -19.30
CA ALA A 40 -9.48 -5.54 -18.69
C ALA A 40 -8.71 -4.23 -18.88
N ILE A 41 -8.76 -3.61 -20.06
CA ILE A 41 -8.12 -2.31 -20.33
C ILE A 41 -8.66 -1.22 -19.41
N ALA A 42 -9.99 -1.09 -19.29
CA ALA A 42 -10.60 -0.03 -18.49
C ALA A 42 -10.28 -0.19 -17.00
N ILE A 43 -10.44 -1.41 -16.46
CA ILE A 43 -10.18 -1.70 -15.04
C ILE A 43 -8.68 -1.56 -14.73
N ALA A 44 -7.82 -2.03 -15.62
CA ALA A 44 -6.37 -1.94 -15.43
C ALA A 44 -5.87 -0.50 -15.48
N THR A 45 -6.40 0.34 -16.39
CA THR A 45 -6.08 1.78 -16.43
C THR A 45 -6.50 2.47 -15.14
N ASP A 46 -7.75 2.30 -14.71
CA ASP A 46 -8.26 2.94 -13.47
C ASP A 46 -7.46 2.55 -12.22
N ARG A 47 -7.11 1.26 -12.09
CA ARG A 47 -6.30 0.79 -10.96
C ARG A 47 -4.84 1.25 -11.06
N ALA A 48 -4.29 1.35 -12.27
CA ALA A 48 -2.93 1.78 -12.49
C ALA A 48 -2.75 3.29 -12.27
N GLU A 49 -3.71 4.10 -12.72
CA GLU A 49 -3.77 5.53 -12.41
C GLU A 49 -3.84 5.72 -10.90
N LYS A 50 -4.78 5.06 -10.20
CA LYS A 50 -4.86 5.12 -8.73
C LYS A 50 -3.58 4.68 -8.02
N TYR A 51 -2.87 3.69 -8.57
CA TYR A 51 -1.61 3.23 -8.01
C TYR A 51 -0.51 4.28 -8.18
N VAL A 52 -0.42 4.93 -9.34
CA VAL A 52 0.65 5.88 -9.64
C VAL A 52 0.36 7.30 -9.15
N ASP A 53 -0.88 7.78 -9.31
CA ASP A 53 -1.35 8.97 -8.61
C ASP A 53 -1.33 8.76 -7.08
N GLY A 54 -1.37 7.50 -6.61
CA GLY A 54 -1.23 7.10 -5.21
C GLY A 54 0.22 6.89 -4.73
N ASP A 55 1.22 6.98 -5.61
CA ASP A 55 2.64 6.93 -5.27
C ASP A 55 3.13 8.39 -5.13
N SER A 56 2.95 9.04 -3.98
CA SER A 56 4.01 9.07 -2.96
C SER A 56 3.53 9.42 -1.53
N GLU A 57 2.22 9.59 -1.26
CA GLU A 57 1.73 10.18 0.02
C GLU A 57 0.54 9.47 0.71
N ASP A 58 -0.09 8.44 0.14
CA ASP A 58 -1.40 7.95 0.65
C ASP A 58 -1.44 6.50 1.19
N LYS A 59 -0.31 5.79 1.30
CA LYS A 59 -0.31 4.58 2.12
C LYS A 59 -0.55 5.00 3.57
N PRO A 60 -1.55 4.46 4.28
CA PRO A 60 -1.79 4.83 5.65
C PRO A 60 -0.58 4.42 6.49
N THR A 61 0.21 5.40 6.91
CA THR A 61 1.32 5.16 7.85
C THR A 61 0.74 4.93 9.24
N PHE A 62 1.26 3.94 9.93
CA PHE A 62 0.90 3.65 11.31
C PHE A 62 2.14 3.74 12.19
N HIS A 63 2.02 4.47 13.28
CA HIS A 63 3.08 4.70 14.24
C HIS A 63 2.84 3.88 15.50
N VAL A 64 3.83 3.09 15.88
CA VAL A 64 3.92 2.45 17.19
C VAL A 64 4.81 3.32 18.08
N GLN A 65 4.23 3.95 19.10
CA GLN A 65 4.93 4.87 19.99
C GLN A 65 4.59 4.62 21.47
N SER A 66 5.48 5.06 22.36
CA SER A 66 5.22 5.04 23.81
C SER A 66 4.37 6.24 24.22
N ASN A 67 3.34 6.02 25.03
CA ASN A 67 2.45 7.05 25.58
C ASN A 67 2.61 7.23 27.12
N GLY A 68 3.78 6.89 27.66
CA GLY A 68 4.10 7.03 29.09
C GLY A 68 3.52 5.95 30.00
N ASP A 69 2.31 5.48 29.73
CA ASP A 69 1.64 4.38 30.47
C ASP A 69 1.74 3.02 29.73
N GLY A 70 2.24 3.03 28.48
CA GLY A 70 2.32 1.84 27.63
C GLY A 70 2.66 2.20 26.19
N TRP A 71 2.38 1.29 25.27
CA TRP A 71 2.60 1.42 23.83
C TRP A 71 1.27 1.54 23.09
N GLU A 72 1.21 2.41 22.10
CA GLU A 72 0.03 2.60 21.26
C GLU A 72 0.34 2.54 19.76
N LEU A 73 -0.61 2.02 18.98
CA LEU A 73 -0.64 2.09 17.52
C LEU A 73 -1.59 3.20 17.11
N LYS A 74 -1.11 4.19 16.35
CA LYS A 74 -1.93 5.26 15.79
C LYS A 74 -1.75 5.34 14.28
N LYS A 75 -2.78 5.74 13.55
CA LYS A 75 -2.64 6.12 12.14
C LYS A 75 -2.07 7.53 12.05
N GLU A 76 -1.15 7.76 11.13
CA GLU A 76 -0.64 9.09 10.78
C GLU A 76 -1.80 10.03 10.42
N GLY A 77 -1.77 11.24 10.98
CA GLY A 77 -2.86 12.22 10.86
C GLY A 77 -4.11 11.91 11.71
N SER A 78 -4.15 10.82 12.47
CA SER A 78 -5.25 10.50 13.39
C SER A 78 -4.82 10.62 14.85
N SER A 79 -5.63 11.30 15.66
CA SER A 79 -5.43 11.40 17.11
C SER A 79 -5.92 10.17 17.87
N LYS A 80 -6.52 9.20 17.18
CA LYS A 80 -7.12 8.02 17.81
C LYS A 80 -6.14 6.86 17.82
N SER A 81 -5.87 6.36 19.02
CA SER A 81 -5.16 5.09 19.22
C SER A 81 -6.05 3.94 18.74
N ILE A 82 -5.50 3.10 17.87
CA ILE A 82 -6.16 1.91 17.31
C ILE A 82 -6.02 0.74 18.29
N TYR A 83 -4.80 0.55 18.81
CA TYR A 83 -4.48 -0.44 19.84
C TYR A 83 -3.59 0.20 20.90
N THR A 84 -3.68 -0.32 22.12
CA THR A 84 -2.84 0.08 23.25
C THR A 84 -2.51 -1.16 24.07
N GLU A 85 -1.24 -1.38 24.34
CA GLU A 85 -0.74 -2.52 25.13
C GLU A 85 0.32 -2.05 26.13
N ASP A 86 0.59 -2.83 27.17
CA ASP A 86 1.61 -2.52 28.16
C ASP A 86 3.03 -2.64 27.57
N THR A 87 3.25 -3.55 26.62
CA THR A 87 4.56 -3.82 26.03
C THR A 87 4.61 -3.58 24.52
N LYS A 88 5.81 -3.24 24.02
CA LYS A 88 6.07 -3.05 22.59
C LYS A 88 5.82 -4.33 21.80
N GLU A 89 6.22 -5.48 22.36
CA GLU A 89 6.11 -6.77 21.69
C GLU A 89 4.65 -7.16 21.50
N ASP A 90 3.82 -7.08 22.56
CA ASP A 90 2.38 -7.37 22.48
C ASP A 90 1.68 -6.48 21.44
N LEU A 91 2.05 -5.19 21.40
CA LEU A 91 1.49 -4.27 20.41
C LEU A 91 1.93 -4.62 18.98
N LEU A 92 3.20 -4.97 18.78
CA LEU A 92 3.72 -5.33 17.46
C LEU A 92 3.08 -6.60 16.90
N GLU A 93 2.77 -7.58 17.75
CA GLU A 93 2.06 -8.79 17.34
C GLU A 93 0.67 -8.48 16.78
N LYS A 94 -0.02 -7.45 17.29
CA LYS A 94 -1.32 -6.99 16.79
C LYS A 94 -1.19 -6.00 15.63
N ALA A 95 -0.19 -5.12 15.68
CA ALA A 95 0.01 -4.06 14.70
C ALA A 95 0.48 -4.59 13.35
N LYS A 96 1.44 -5.52 13.30
CA LYS A 96 1.96 -6.08 12.03
C LYS A 96 0.85 -6.66 11.13
N PRO A 97 -0.01 -7.59 11.59
CA PRO A 97 -1.08 -8.13 10.76
C PRO A 97 -2.12 -7.05 10.39
N TYR A 98 -2.43 -6.12 11.30
CA TYR A 98 -3.37 -5.04 11.02
C TYR A 98 -2.86 -4.11 9.92
N VAL A 99 -1.62 -3.66 10.02
CA VAL A 99 -1.02 -2.76 9.03
C VAL A 99 -0.88 -3.45 7.67
N ASN A 100 -0.51 -4.73 7.66
CA ASN A 100 -0.44 -5.54 6.45
C ASN A 100 -1.82 -5.75 5.79
N ASP A 101 -2.89 -5.95 6.57
CA ASP A 101 -4.28 -6.06 6.06
C ASP A 101 -4.78 -4.73 5.45
N HIS A 102 -4.29 -3.61 5.97
CA HIS A 102 -4.63 -2.27 5.51
C HIS A 102 -3.68 -1.69 4.46
N ASP A 103 -2.78 -2.49 3.88
CA ASP A 103 -1.76 -2.06 2.91
C ASP A 103 -0.97 -0.80 3.38
N GLY A 104 -0.72 -0.71 4.70
CA GLY A 104 -0.11 0.45 5.34
C GLY A 104 1.37 0.30 5.66
N ILE A 105 1.98 1.41 6.10
CA ILE A 105 3.40 1.45 6.48
C ILE A 105 3.56 1.32 8.00
N LEU A 106 4.36 0.34 8.39
CA LEU A 106 4.86 -0.01 9.71
C LEU A 106 5.91 0.92 10.34
N VAL A 107 5.61 2.07 10.95
CA VAL A 107 6.66 2.88 11.64
C VAL A 107 6.73 2.53 13.12
N VAL A 108 7.85 1.98 13.56
CA VAL A 108 8.08 1.55 14.94
C VAL A 108 9.04 2.52 15.63
N HIS A 109 8.59 3.20 16.68
CA HIS A 109 9.42 4.10 17.48
C HIS A 109 10.12 3.37 18.65
N LYS A 110 11.14 4.02 19.22
CA LYS A 110 11.81 3.65 20.47
C LYS A 110 11.15 4.38 21.64
N SER A 111 11.49 3.99 22.86
CA SER A 111 11.05 4.65 24.09
C SER A 111 11.45 6.13 24.18
N ASP A 112 12.47 6.54 23.43
CA ASP A 112 12.94 7.93 23.34
C ASP A 112 12.19 8.77 22.28
N GLY A 113 11.32 8.14 21.48
CA GLY A 113 10.58 8.79 20.39
C GLY A 113 11.25 8.68 19.01
N ASP A 114 12.53 8.32 18.94
CA ASP A 114 13.22 8.04 17.68
C ASP A 114 12.62 6.86 16.91
N VAL A 115 12.66 6.92 15.58
CA VAL A 115 12.29 5.79 14.73
C VAL A 115 13.31 4.66 14.91
N SER A 116 12.81 3.48 15.25
CA SER A 116 13.58 2.24 15.33
C SER A 116 13.65 1.58 13.97
N ASP A 117 12.48 1.30 13.39
CA ASP A 117 12.34 0.46 12.21
C ASP A 117 11.11 0.91 11.41
N THR A 118 11.22 0.86 10.09
CA THR A 118 10.09 1.01 9.17
C THR A 118 9.89 -0.31 8.43
N LEU A 119 8.69 -0.87 8.52
CA LEU A 119 8.27 -2.12 7.89
C LEU A 119 7.24 -1.83 6.80
N TYR A 120 7.20 -2.66 5.76
CA TYR A 120 6.24 -2.55 4.64
C TYR A 120 6.37 -1.27 3.79
N ASP A 121 7.49 -0.56 3.93
CA ASP A 121 7.94 0.48 2.99
C ASP A 121 8.51 -0.22 1.74
N ASN A 122 7.72 -0.33 0.69
CA ASN A 122 8.05 -1.09 -0.53
C ASN A 122 7.49 -0.40 -1.77
#